data_AF-A0A132CF43-F1
#
_entry.id   AF-A0A132CF43-F1
#
_cell.length_a   1.000
_cell.length_b   1.000
_cell.length_c   1.000
_cell.angle_alpha   90.00
_cell.angle_beta   90.00
_cell.angle_gamma   90.00
#
_symmetry.space_group_name_H-M   'P 1'
#
loop_
_entity.id
_entity.type
_entity.pdbx_description
1 polymer ?
#
loop_
_entity_poly.entity_id
_entity_poly.type
_entity_poly.pdbx_seq_one_letter_code
_entity_poly.pdbx_strand_id
1 'polypeptide(L)'
;MRETEYELRRIKMQSMLGDAKYERRSSRNQMHVIRVNRVAEIGDFDGLSGSPVFQINHIDGRYSSEAFAGMVLRGTATAGTLEFLEHGKVISVLTKIVDGDVKEDTTA
;
A
#
# COMPACT_ATOMS: atom_id res chain seq x y z
N MET A 1 2.04 -29.48 -17.07
CA MET A 1 1.11 -28.44 -16.59
C MET A 1 1.09 -28.56 -15.08
N ARG A 2 1.56 -27.55 -14.35
CA ARG A 2 1.61 -27.60 -12.87
C ARG A 2 0.33 -26.94 -12.36
N GLU A 3 -0.70 -27.74 -12.14
CA GLU A 3 -1.93 -27.27 -11.51
C GLU A 3 -1.59 -26.81 -10.10
N THR A 4 -1.75 -25.51 -9.86
CA THR A 4 -1.58 -24.94 -8.53
C THR A 4 -2.93 -25.07 -7.85
N GLU A 5 -3.03 -25.99 -6.90
CA GLU A 5 -4.24 -26.32 -6.16
C GLU A 5 -4.52 -25.19 -5.14
N TYR A 6 -5.42 -24.27 -5.50
CA TYR A 6 -5.78 -23.12 -4.64
C TYR A 6 -6.92 -23.42 -3.65
N GLU A 7 -7.55 -24.60 -3.73
CA GLU A 7 -8.84 -24.84 -3.06
C GLU A 7 -8.76 -25.22 -1.57
N LEU A 8 -7.58 -25.57 -1.04
CA LEU A 8 -7.44 -26.06 0.33
C LEU A 8 -6.90 -25.04 1.34
N ARG A 9 -6.53 -23.83 0.91
CA ARG A 9 -6.16 -22.78 1.86
C ARG A 9 -7.44 -22.08 2.31
N ARG A 10 -7.86 -22.33 3.55
CA ARG A 10 -8.81 -21.45 4.26
C ARG A 10 -8.25 -20.03 4.26
N ILE A 11 -8.62 -19.23 3.26
CA ILE A 11 -8.30 -17.81 3.22
C ILE A 11 -9.11 -17.18 4.34
N LYS A 12 -8.46 -16.90 5.47
CA LYS A 12 -9.04 -16.05 6.50
C LYS A 12 -9.11 -14.64 5.92
N MET A 13 -10.24 -14.29 5.31
CA MET A 13 -10.53 -12.91 4.94
C MET A 13 -10.91 -12.14 6.19
N GLN A 14 -9.93 -11.64 6.93
CA GLN A 14 -10.18 -10.58 7.91
C GLN A 14 -9.89 -9.24 7.23
N SER A 15 -10.87 -8.36 7.20
CA SER A 15 -10.64 -6.94 6.88
C SER A 15 -9.71 -6.37 7.95
N MET A 16 -8.54 -5.89 7.56
CA MET A 16 -7.54 -5.34 8.48
C MET A 16 -7.44 -3.83 8.30
N LEU A 17 -7.49 -3.11 9.42
CA LEU A 17 -7.17 -1.70 9.51
C LEU A 17 -5.96 -1.56 10.44
N GLY A 18 -4.95 -0.81 10.02
CA GLY A 18 -3.77 -0.54 10.83
C GLY A 18 -3.48 0.95 10.90
N ASP A 19 -3.03 1.42 12.07
CA ASP A 19 -2.49 2.76 12.24
C ASP A 19 -0.95 2.72 12.22
N ALA A 20 -0.38 3.74 11.59
CA ALA A 20 1.06 3.82 11.38
C ALA A 20 1.54 5.28 11.42
N LYS A 21 2.82 5.46 11.73
CA LYS A 21 3.50 6.75 11.64
C LYS A 21 4.42 6.78 10.43
N TYR A 22 4.47 7.92 9.75
CA TYR A 22 5.48 8.13 8.73
C TYR A 22 6.87 8.09 9.36
N GLU A 23 7.76 7.31 8.77
CA GLU A 23 9.14 7.17 9.26
C GLU A 23 10.10 7.94 8.37
N ARG A 24 10.11 7.64 7.07
CA ARG A 24 11.06 8.25 6.12
C ARG A 24 10.71 7.89 4.68
N ARG A 25 11.43 8.51 3.73
CA ARG A 25 11.51 8.03 2.35
C ARG A 25 12.33 6.73 2.30
N SER A 26 11.93 5.80 1.44
CA SER A 26 12.71 4.59 1.14
C SER A 26 13.88 4.93 0.22
N SER A 27 14.91 4.08 0.20
CA SER A 27 16.01 4.18 -0.78
C SER A 27 15.57 3.78 -2.19
N ARG A 28 14.43 3.10 -2.31
CA ARG A 28 13.79 2.79 -3.58
C ARG A 28 13.02 4.01 -4.08
N ASN A 29 13.13 4.28 -5.37
CA ASN A 29 12.54 5.48 -5.96
C ASN A 29 11.01 5.52 -5.71
N GLN A 30 10.50 6.69 -5.31
CA GLN A 30 9.06 6.95 -5.06
C GLN A 30 8.39 6.06 -4.00
N MET A 31 9.18 5.41 -3.13
CA MET A 31 8.68 4.60 -2.04
C MET A 31 8.88 5.31 -0.70
N HIS A 32 7.98 5.05 0.22
CA HIS A 32 7.96 5.63 1.57
C HIS A 32 7.80 4.53 2.61
N VAL A 33 8.36 4.75 3.80
CA VAL A 33 8.35 3.82 4.92
C VAL A 33 7.43 4.36 6.01
N ILE A 34 6.52 3.52 6.49
CA ILE A 34 5.69 3.77 7.67
C ILE A 34 5.96 2.70 8.72
N ARG A 35 5.90 3.10 9.99
CA ARG A 35 6.03 2.21 11.15
C ARG A 35 4.66 1.96 11.75
N VAL A 36 4.26 0.70 11.78
CA VAL A 36 2.96 0.25 12.30
C VAL A 36 3.01 0.25 13.83
N ASN A 37 2.00 0.79 14.50
CA ASN A 37 2.01 0.91 15.96
C ASN A 37 1.65 -0.42 16.66
N ARG A 38 0.76 -1.23 16.08
CA ARG A 38 0.19 -2.46 16.69
C ARG A 38 0.60 -3.74 15.96
N VAL A 39 1.89 -3.87 15.66
CA VAL A 39 2.45 -5.01 14.92
C VAL A 39 2.07 -6.35 15.56
N ALA A 40 2.08 -6.44 16.89
CA ALA A 40 1.75 -7.66 17.62
C ALA A 40 0.28 -8.12 17.45
N GLU A 41 -0.65 -7.18 17.26
CA GLU A 41 -2.08 -7.49 17.02
C GLU A 41 -2.30 -7.96 15.57
N ILE A 42 -1.54 -7.40 14.65
CA ILE A 42 -1.58 -7.74 13.22
C ILE A 42 -0.88 -9.08 12.96
N GLY A 43 0.21 -9.36 13.67
CA GLY A 43 0.98 -10.60 13.60
C GLY A 43 1.84 -10.71 12.33
N ASP A 44 1.22 -10.59 11.17
CA ASP A 44 1.84 -10.65 9.86
C ASP A 44 1.26 -9.60 8.90
N PHE A 45 2.08 -9.16 7.94
CA PHE A 45 1.70 -8.19 6.91
C PHE A 45 1.36 -8.84 5.57
N ASP A 46 1.40 -10.17 5.49
CA ASP A 46 0.93 -10.91 4.33
C ASP A 46 -0.54 -10.57 4.01
N GLY A 47 -0.81 -10.28 2.73
CA GLY A 47 -2.11 -9.83 2.27
C GLY A 47 -2.33 -8.31 2.33
N LEU A 48 -1.41 -7.53 2.94
CA LEU A 48 -1.53 -6.06 2.94
C LEU A 48 -1.00 -5.41 1.65
N SER A 49 -0.30 -6.14 0.78
CA SER A 49 0.11 -5.60 -0.53
C SER A 49 -1.11 -5.21 -1.36
N GLY A 50 -1.08 -4.02 -1.96
CA GLY A 50 -2.22 -3.40 -2.64
C GLY A 50 -3.14 -2.60 -1.73
N SER A 51 -2.93 -2.60 -0.41
CA SER A 51 -3.76 -1.82 0.52
C SER A 51 -3.55 -0.32 0.31
N PRO A 52 -4.62 0.49 0.28
CA PRO A 52 -4.49 1.94 0.21
C PRO A 52 -3.96 2.51 1.54
N VAL A 53 -3.07 3.49 1.43
CA VAL A 53 -2.57 4.27 2.56
C VAL A 53 -3.21 5.65 2.51
N PHE A 54 -3.82 6.06 3.62
CA PHE A 54 -4.38 7.40 3.79
C PHE A 54 -3.58 8.17 4.81
N GLN A 55 -3.27 9.43 4.50
CA GLN A 55 -2.65 10.38 5.40
C GLN A 55 -3.74 11.24 6.04
N ILE A 56 -3.65 11.43 7.36
CA ILE A 56 -4.49 12.37 8.11
C ILE A 56 -3.65 13.59 8.46
N ASN A 57 -4.06 14.76 8.00
CA ASN A 57 -3.44 16.04 8.32
C ASN A 57 -4.30 16.79 9.34
N HIS A 58 -3.71 17.20 10.46
CA HIS A 58 -4.36 18.08 11.42
C HIS A 58 -4.08 19.53 11.04
N ILE A 59 -5.12 20.29 10.72
CA ILE A 59 -4.97 21.66 10.24
C ILE A 59 -4.80 22.61 11.44
N ASP A 60 -5.59 22.46 12.50
CA ASP A 60 -5.51 23.31 13.72
C ASP A 60 -6.06 22.61 14.99
N GLY A 61 -5.90 21.29 15.09
CA GLY A 61 -6.36 20.49 16.24
C GLY A 61 -7.89 20.32 16.39
N ARG A 62 -8.70 21.08 15.64
CA ARG A 62 -10.17 20.94 15.56
C ARG A 62 -10.65 20.26 14.27
N TYR A 63 -9.83 20.31 13.23
CA TYR A 63 -10.16 19.77 11.91
C TYR A 63 -9.04 18.86 11.43
N SER A 64 -9.45 17.76 10.81
CA SER A 64 -8.57 16.82 10.14
C SER A 64 -9.01 16.70 8.69
N SER A 65 -8.05 16.59 7.78
CA SER A 65 -8.30 16.23 6.39
C SER A 65 -7.57 14.95 6.04
N GLU A 66 -8.25 14.03 5.38
CA GLU A 66 -7.68 12.81 4.82
C GLU A 66 -7.28 12.99 3.36
N ALA A 67 -6.17 12.35 2.98
CA ALA A 67 -5.72 12.29 1.60
C ALA A 67 -5.17 10.90 1.27
N PHE A 68 -5.37 10.44 0.04
CA PHE A 68 -4.73 9.23 -0.46
C PHE A 68 -3.23 9.46 -0.59
N ALA A 69 -2.44 8.73 0.20
CA ALA A 69 -0.98 8.86 0.23
C ALA A 69 -0.30 7.91 -0.74
N GLY A 70 -0.88 6.73 -1.00
CA GLY A 70 -0.30 5.72 -1.87
C GLY A 70 -0.81 4.30 -1.63
N MET A 71 -0.08 3.30 -2.13
CA MET A 71 -0.44 1.88 -1.96
C MET A 71 0.70 1.07 -1.37
N VAL A 72 0.41 0.24 -0.37
CA VAL A 72 1.38 -0.69 0.23
C VAL A 72 1.86 -1.67 -0.84
N LEU A 73 3.16 -1.90 -0.93
CA LEU A 73 3.72 -2.93 -1.80
C LEU A 73 4.39 -4.06 -1.02
N ARG A 74 4.98 -3.74 0.14
CA ARG A 74 5.79 -4.67 0.92
C ARG A 74 5.70 -4.35 2.40
N GLY A 75 5.89 -5.37 3.22
CA GLY A 75 5.99 -5.24 4.67
C GLY A 75 7.16 -6.02 5.22
N THR A 76 7.61 -5.64 6.41
CA THR A 76 8.56 -6.41 7.21
C THR A 76 8.03 -6.47 8.64
N ALA A 77 7.30 -7.55 8.95
CA ALA A 77 6.64 -7.73 10.25
C ALA A 77 7.63 -7.65 11.42
N THR A 78 8.82 -8.26 11.28
CA THR A 78 9.88 -8.20 12.31
C THR A 78 10.40 -6.80 12.59
N ALA A 79 10.40 -5.91 11.58
CA ALA A 79 10.79 -4.51 11.74
C ALA A 79 9.61 -3.60 12.11
N GLY A 80 8.38 -4.10 11.98
CA GLY A 80 7.16 -3.35 12.18
C GLY A 80 6.91 -2.27 11.14
N THR A 81 7.44 -2.44 9.91
CA THR A 81 7.38 -1.41 8.86
C THR A 81 6.67 -1.89 7.61
N LEU A 82 6.00 -0.96 6.94
CA LEU A 82 5.45 -1.13 5.60
C LEU A 82 6.13 -0.13 4.64
N GLU A 83 6.33 -0.56 3.41
CA GLU A 83 6.75 0.29 2.30
C GLU A 83 5.58 0.49 1.33
N PHE A 84 5.27 1.74 1.01
CA PHE A 84 4.21 2.11 0.09
C PHE A 84 4.71 2.98 -1.07
N LEU A 85 4.09 2.82 -2.24
CA LEU A 85 4.32 3.62 -3.42
C LEU A 85 3.51 4.91 -3.34
N GLU A 86 4.17 6.06 -3.54
CA GLU A 86 3.54 7.37 -3.50
C GLU A 86 2.38 7.53 -4.50
N HIS A 87 1.28 8.14 -4.05
CA HIS A 87 0.07 8.37 -4.85
C HIS A 87 0.35 9.08 -6.18
N GLY A 88 1.29 10.04 -6.23
CA GLY A 88 1.60 10.78 -7.44
C GLY A 88 1.97 9.85 -8.61
N LYS A 89 2.68 8.75 -8.32
CA LYS A 89 3.00 7.74 -9.34
C LYS A 89 1.75 6.98 -9.79
N VAL A 90 0.90 6.57 -8.85
CA VAL A 90 -0.35 5.85 -9.14
C VAL A 90 -1.25 6.70 -10.03
N ILE A 91 -1.52 7.94 -9.61
CA ILE A 91 -2.37 8.88 -10.35
C ILE A 91 -1.76 9.20 -11.71
N SER A 92 -0.44 9.41 -11.82
CA SER A 92 0.20 9.69 -13.12
C SER A 92 -0.01 8.60 -14.16
N VAL A 93 -0.14 7.34 -13.74
CA VAL A 93 -0.41 6.22 -14.63
C VAL A 93 -1.88 6.19 -15.01
N LEU A 94 -2.78 6.36 -14.03
CA LEU A 94 -4.23 6.38 -14.26
C LEU A 94 -4.67 7.54 -15.16
N THR A 95 -4.07 8.72 -14.99
CA THR A 95 -4.34 9.89 -15.84
C THR A 95 -4.04 9.61 -17.31
N LYS A 96 -2.93 8.91 -17.62
CA LYS A 96 -2.63 8.51 -19.01
C LYS A 96 -3.70 7.61 -19.61
N ILE A 97 -4.32 6.76 -18.80
CA ILE A 97 -5.43 5.90 -19.25
C ILE A 97 -6.64 6.76 -19.59
N VAL A 98 -6.98 7.72 -18.73
CA VAL A 98 -8.11 8.64 -18.94
C VAL A 98 -7.88 9.53 -20.16
N ASP A 99 -6.66 10.00 -20.36
CA ASP A 99 -6.29 10.91 -21.45
C ASP A 99 -6.08 10.18 -22.79
N GLY A 100 -6.09 8.84 -22.80
CA GLY A 100 -5.86 8.04 -24.01
C GLY A 100 -4.39 7.88 -24.42
N ASP A 101 -3.46 8.22 -23.54
CA ASP A 101 -2.00 8.21 -23.75
C ASP A 101 -1.35 6.86 -23.39
N VAL A 102 -2.09 5.76 -23.47
CA VAL A 102 -1.58 4.41 -23.20
C VAL A 102 -1.06 3.82 -24.50
N LYS A 103 0.27 3.67 -24.59
CA LYS A 103 0.84 2.80 -25.63
C LYS A 103 0.55 1.37 -25.22
N GLU A 104 -0.24 0.65 -26.01
CA GLU A 104 -0.32 -0.80 -25.88
C GLU A 104 1.08 -1.37 -26.13
N ASP A 105 1.67 -2.02 -25.13
CA ASP A 105 2.86 -2.84 -25.36
C ASP A 105 2.43 -4.06 -26.17
N THR A 106 2.41 -3.91 -27.50
CA THR A 106 2.31 -5.03 -28.44
C THR A 106 3.68 -5.74 -28.46
N THR A 107 3.98 -6.49 -27.41
CA THR A 107 5.00 -7.55 -27.50
C THR A 107 4.31 -8.85 -27.89
N ALA A 108 4.51 -9.22 -29.16
CA ALA A 108 4.28 -10.55 -29.71
C ALA A 108 5.28 -11.58 -29.16
#